data_AF-A0AAW5EKD3-F1
#
_entry.id   AF-A0AAW5EKD3-F1
#
_cell.length_a   1.000
_cell.length_b   1.000
_cell.length_c   1.000
_cell.angle_alpha   90.00
_cell.angle_beta   90.00
_cell.angle_gamma   90.00
#
_symmetry.space_group_name_H-M   'P 1'
#
loop_
_entity.id
_entity.type
_entity.pdbx_description
1 polymer ?
#
loop_
_entity_poly.entity_id
_entity_poly.type
_entity_poly.pdbx_seq_one_letter_code
_entity_poly.pdbx_strand_id
1 'polypeptide(L)'
;NILSPHTCSLDDMGEICIGGEIEIYNSTIQKIKEEFHKTKENLNAHKITAIVSSFDPLHRAHERMFRWTIDKADLVVVFLVESFDANGFDFDLKQNYLKKFIQNYLPPDRIFIFPLKDINLFHAHLNPSLESILAKSLGCTKLVVGQN
;
A
#
# COMPACT_ATOMS: atom_id res chain seq x y z
N ASN A 1 9.62 15.59 -24.38
CA ASN A 1 9.79 14.17 -24.00
C ASN A 1 9.75 14.02 -22.49
N ILE A 2 8.57 14.10 -21.87
CA ILE A 2 8.39 14.17 -20.39
C ILE A 2 7.62 12.94 -19.85
N LEU A 3 7.19 12.03 -20.71
CA LEU A 3 6.47 10.81 -20.32
C LEU A 3 7.22 9.61 -20.88
N SER A 4 8.32 9.22 -20.23
CA SER A 4 8.71 7.82 -20.24
C SER A 4 8.03 7.18 -19.04
N PRO A 5 6.90 6.47 -19.21
CA PRO A 5 6.47 5.57 -18.15
C PRO A 5 7.65 4.64 -17.86
N HIS A 6 8.01 4.50 -16.59
CA HIS A 6 8.84 3.38 -16.15
C HIS A 6 8.01 2.11 -16.39
N THR A 7 7.95 1.69 -17.65
CA THR A 7 7.29 0.48 -18.10
C THR A 7 8.07 -0.68 -17.54
N CYS A 8 7.40 -1.55 -16.78
CA CYS A 8 7.81 -2.93 -16.69
C CYS A 8 8.04 -3.39 -18.14
N SER A 9 9.30 -3.62 -18.49
CA SER A 9 9.66 -4.11 -19.81
C SER A 9 9.10 -5.52 -19.90
N LEU A 10 7.92 -5.66 -20.49
CA LEU A 10 7.42 -6.98 -20.91
C LEU A 10 8.37 -7.61 -21.93
N ASP A 11 9.30 -6.84 -22.50
CA ASP A 11 10.32 -7.32 -23.41
C ASP A 11 11.28 -8.32 -22.73
N ASP A 12 11.36 -8.33 -21.40
CA ASP A 12 12.14 -9.31 -20.61
C ASP A 12 11.33 -10.56 -20.21
N MET A 13 10.03 -10.61 -20.53
CA MET A 13 9.16 -11.76 -20.23
C MET A 13 9.06 -12.69 -21.45
N GLY A 14 9.22 -14.00 -21.24
CA GLY A 14 9.07 -14.99 -22.32
C GLY A 14 7.65 -15.01 -22.91
N GLU A 15 7.51 -15.53 -24.13
CA GLU A 15 6.23 -15.56 -24.88
C GLU A 15 5.17 -16.53 -24.30
N ILE A 16 5.54 -17.35 -23.31
CA ILE A 16 4.69 -18.40 -22.75
C ILE A 16 4.23 -18.01 -21.35
N CYS A 17 2.91 -18.02 -21.15
CA CYS A 17 2.29 -17.85 -19.83
C CYS A 17 1.76 -19.20 -19.33
N ILE A 18 1.89 -19.43 -18.02
CA ILE A 18 1.28 -20.59 -17.34
C ILE A 18 0.08 -20.08 -16.55
N GLY A 19 -1.07 -20.75 -16.69
CA GLY A 19 -2.29 -20.46 -15.96
C GLY A 19 -2.91 -21.73 -15.37
N GLY A 20 -3.59 -21.59 -14.25
CA GLY A 20 -4.22 -22.70 -13.54
C GLY A 20 -4.55 -22.31 -12.10
N GLU A 21 -5.11 -23.25 -11.35
CA GLU A 21 -5.26 -23.10 -9.91
C GLU A 21 -3.87 -23.15 -9.25
N ILE A 22 -3.61 -22.21 -8.35
CA ILE A 22 -2.33 -22.09 -7.64
C ILE A 22 -2.62 -22.18 -6.15
N GLU A 23 -2.01 -23.15 -5.49
CA GLU A 23 -2.04 -23.29 -4.04
C GLU A 23 -0.72 -22.80 -3.43
N ILE A 24 -0.81 -21.99 -2.37
CA ILE A 24 0.36 -21.42 -1.68
C ILE A 24 0.42 -21.98 -0.26
N TYR A 25 1.39 -22.86 0.01
CA TYR A 25 1.51 -23.55 1.30
C TYR A 25 2.03 -22.67 2.46
N ASN A 26 2.86 -21.66 2.18
CA ASN A 26 3.42 -20.76 3.20
C ASN A 26 3.25 -19.30 2.78
N SER A 27 2.04 -18.78 2.96
CA SER A 27 1.69 -17.43 2.55
C SER A 27 1.97 -16.41 3.66
N THR A 28 3.00 -15.58 3.47
CA THR A 28 3.23 -14.39 4.32
C THR A 28 2.03 -13.44 4.26
N ILE A 29 1.38 -13.33 3.10
CA ILE A 29 0.18 -12.50 2.90
C ILE A 29 -0.98 -12.98 3.78
N GLN A 30 -1.15 -14.29 3.95
CA GLN A 30 -2.18 -14.84 4.82
C GLN A 30 -1.97 -14.39 6.27
N LYS A 31 -0.73 -14.42 6.77
CA LYS A 31 -0.39 -13.93 8.12
C LYS A 31 -0.71 -12.45 8.29
N ILE A 32 -0.36 -11.63 7.29
CA ILE A 32 -0.65 -10.18 7.31
C ILE A 32 -2.17 -9.93 7.31
N LYS A 33 -2.94 -10.71 6.52
CA LYS A 33 -4.40 -10.62 6.51
C LYS A 33 -5.00 -11.00 7.87
N GLU A 34 -4.51 -12.07 8.50
CA GLU A 34 -4.93 -12.47 9.84
C GLU A 34 -4.65 -11.39 10.88
N GLU A 35 -3.47 -10.76 10.82
CA GLU A 35 -3.12 -9.63 11.67
C GLU A 35 -4.06 -8.44 11.44
N PHE A 36 -4.33 -8.10 10.18
CA PHE A 36 -5.28 -7.06 9.83
C PHE A 36 -6.69 -7.34 10.39
N HIS A 37 -7.17 -8.59 10.27
CA HIS A 37 -8.48 -8.97 10.79
C HIS A 37 -8.55 -8.80 12.31
N LYS A 38 -7.50 -9.22 13.03
CA LYS A 38 -7.40 -8.99 14.49
C LYS A 38 -7.42 -7.51 14.82
N THR A 39 -6.64 -6.68 14.13
CA THR A 39 -6.64 -5.22 14.35
C THR A 39 -8.00 -4.60 14.09
N LYS A 40 -8.66 -4.99 12.99
CA LYS A 40 -10.01 -4.53 12.63
C LYS A 40 -11.03 -4.87 13.72
N GLU A 41 -11.02 -6.11 14.21
CA GLU A 41 -11.94 -6.58 15.26
C GLU A 41 -11.68 -5.88 16.59
N ASN A 42 -10.41 -5.74 17.00
CA ASN A 42 -10.03 -5.06 18.23
C ASN A 42 -10.48 -3.60 18.27
N LEU A 43 -10.45 -2.92 17.13
CA LEU A 43 -10.91 -1.53 16.99
C LEU A 43 -12.42 -1.41 16.74
N ASN A 44 -13.12 -2.53 16.52
CA ASN A 44 -14.48 -2.56 16.00
C ASN A 44 -14.64 -1.63 14.78
N ALA A 45 -13.67 -1.68 13.85
CA ALA A 45 -13.53 -0.70 12.78
C ALA A 45 -14.53 -0.94 11.64
N HIS A 46 -15.37 0.06 11.36
CA HIS A 46 -16.38 0.02 10.30
C HIS A 46 -15.98 0.92 9.12
N LYS A 47 -15.43 2.10 9.41
CA LYS A 47 -14.95 3.07 8.42
C LYS A 47 -13.46 2.88 8.19
N ILE A 48 -13.12 1.94 7.33
CA ILE A 48 -11.73 1.64 6.99
C ILE A 48 -11.37 2.42 5.72
N THR A 49 -10.29 3.19 5.77
CA THR A 49 -9.82 4.00 4.63
C THR A 49 -8.44 3.57 4.18
N ALA A 50 -8.30 3.25 2.90
CA ALA A 50 -7.05 2.86 2.27
C ALA A 50 -6.27 4.09 1.79
N ILE A 51 -4.96 4.04 1.96
CA ILE A 51 -3.98 4.89 1.29
C ILE A 51 -3.02 3.92 0.59
N VAL A 52 -2.91 4.01 -0.72
CA VAL A 52 -1.81 3.38 -1.47
C VAL A 52 -0.74 4.44 -1.62
N SER A 53 0.54 4.15 -1.42
CA SER A 53 1.63 5.07 -1.82
C SER A 53 3.00 4.46 -1.57
N SER A 54 4.00 4.96 -2.28
CA SER A 54 5.41 4.64 -2.05
C SER A 54 6.06 5.55 -1.01
N PHE A 55 5.54 6.76 -0.81
CA PHE A 55 6.02 7.81 0.11
C PHE A 55 7.49 8.22 -0.06
N ASP A 56 7.92 8.50 -1.29
CA ASP A 56 9.32 8.81 -1.63
C ASP A 56 9.59 10.31 -1.85
N PRO A 57 10.13 11.06 -0.86
CA PRO A 57 10.23 10.76 0.57
C PRO A 57 8.99 11.22 1.36
N LEU A 58 8.83 10.71 2.59
CA LEU A 58 7.82 11.26 3.53
C LEU A 58 8.10 12.72 3.85
N HIS A 59 7.04 13.53 3.87
CA HIS A 59 7.11 14.96 4.13
C HIS A 59 5.79 15.46 4.76
N ARG A 60 5.71 16.76 5.08
CA ARG A 60 4.58 17.33 5.83
C ARG A 60 3.22 17.22 5.12
N ALA A 61 3.17 17.20 3.79
CA ALA A 61 1.91 16.92 3.09
C ALA A 61 1.37 15.50 3.34
N HIS A 62 2.24 14.48 3.37
CA HIS A 62 1.86 13.12 3.75
C HIS A 62 1.33 13.08 5.19
N GLU A 63 2.00 13.76 6.13
CA GLU A 63 1.50 13.86 7.52
C GLU A 63 0.10 14.49 7.58
N ARG A 64 -0.13 15.59 6.87
CA ARG A 64 -1.44 16.24 6.81
C ARG A 64 -2.51 15.30 6.26
N MET A 65 -2.18 14.56 5.20
CA MET A 65 -3.06 13.54 4.62
C MET A 65 -3.39 12.45 5.64
N PHE A 66 -2.39 11.93 6.37
CA PHE A 66 -2.62 10.95 7.42
C PHE A 66 -3.56 11.49 8.50
N ARG A 67 -3.31 12.69 9.03
CA ARG A 67 -4.15 13.31 10.06
C ARG A 67 -5.61 13.45 9.59
N TRP A 68 -5.81 13.98 8.39
CA TRP A 68 -7.15 14.12 7.80
C TRP A 68 -7.86 12.79 7.57
N THR A 69 -7.12 11.75 7.23
CA THR A 69 -7.67 10.41 6.99
C THR A 69 -8.08 9.77 8.32
N ILE A 70 -7.22 9.84 9.34
CA ILE A 70 -7.47 9.30 10.69
C ILE A 70 -8.66 10.00 11.35
N ASP A 71 -8.84 11.29 11.14
CA ASP A 71 -10.00 12.03 11.67
C ASP A 71 -11.35 11.50 11.13
N LYS A 72 -11.36 10.85 9.96
CA LYS A 72 -12.58 10.42 9.25
C LYS A 72 -12.78 8.90 9.20
N ALA A 73 -11.81 8.11 9.67
CA ALA A 73 -11.76 6.67 9.51
C ALA A 73 -11.42 5.99 10.83
N ASP A 74 -12.10 4.91 11.19
CA ASP A 74 -11.80 4.15 12.41
C ASP A 74 -10.39 3.53 12.33
N LEU A 75 -10.04 3.03 11.14
CA LEU A 75 -8.76 2.43 10.80
C LEU A 75 -8.28 2.94 9.44
N VAL A 76 -6.99 3.30 9.36
CA VAL A 76 -6.31 3.62 8.10
C VAL A 76 -5.44 2.45 7.70
N VAL A 77 -5.60 1.95 6.47
CA VAL A 77 -4.74 0.93 5.90
C VAL A 77 -3.79 1.59 4.91
N VAL A 78 -2.50 1.39 5.11
CA VAL A 78 -1.44 1.90 4.25
C VAL A 78 -0.88 0.77 3.42
N PHE A 79 -1.27 0.71 2.16
CA PHE A 79 -0.64 -0.15 1.17
C PHE A 79 0.67 0.50 0.72
N LEU A 80 1.77 0.09 1.36
CA LEU A 80 3.10 0.58 1.05
C LEU A 80 3.61 -0.16 -0.19
N VAL A 81 3.80 0.56 -1.30
CA VAL A 81 4.30 -0.01 -2.56
C VAL A 81 5.78 0.27 -2.75
N GLU A 82 6.44 -0.52 -3.59
CA GLU A 82 7.83 -0.28 -4.00
C GLU A 82 8.01 1.00 -4.81
N SER A 83 9.24 1.53 -4.75
CA SER A 83 9.67 2.59 -5.63
C SER A 83 10.36 1.97 -6.82
N PHE A 84 10.02 2.42 -8.01
CA PHE A 84 10.60 1.88 -9.24
C PHE A 84 11.36 2.94 -10.04
N ASP A 85 11.37 4.16 -9.54
CA ASP A 85 12.21 5.23 -10.07
C ASP A 85 13.65 5.03 -9.60
N ALA A 86 14.62 5.44 -10.43
CA ALA A 86 16.05 5.28 -10.14
C ALA A 86 16.51 5.97 -8.84
N ASN A 87 15.75 6.96 -8.36
CA ASN A 87 16.01 7.68 -7.10
C ASN A 87 15.07 7.26 -5.96
N GLY A 88 14.26 6.22 -6.17
CA GLY A 88 13.34 5.67 -5.19
C GLY A 88 14.07 5.08 -3.99
N PHE A 89 13.44 5.12 -2.81
CA PHE A 89 14.03 4.52 -1.63
C PHE A 89 13.78 3.01 -1.57
N ASP A 90 14.78 2.29 -1.04
CA ASP A 90 14.67 0.86 -0.76
C ASP A 90 13.44 0.55 0.10
N PHE A 91 12.69 -0.50 -0.26
CA PHE A 91 11.43 -0.83 0.40
C PHE A 91 11.55 -0.98 1.92
N ASP A 92 12.60 -1.67 2.38
CA ASP A 92 12.76 -1.94 3.80
C ASP A 92 13.14 -0.66 4.56
N LEU A 93 13.95 0.23 3.93
CA LEU A 93 14.19 1.58 4.43
C LEU A 93 12.88 2.36 4.58
N LYS A 94 11.98 2.29 3.58
CA LYS A 94 10.69 2.98 3.60
C LYS A 94 9.76 2.50 4.69
N GLN A 95 9.63 1.20 4.79
CA GLN A 95 8.83 0.59 5.83
C GLN A 95 9.34 0.98 7.22
N ASN A 96 10.67 1.04 7.40
CA ASN A 96 11.28 1.42 8.67
C ASN A 96 11.04 2.88 9.05
N TYR A 97 11.24 3.84 8.14
CA TYR A 97 10.96 5.23 8.48
C TYR A 97 9.46 5.48 8.65
N LEU A 98 8.58 4.80 7.88
CA LEU A 98 7.13 4.97 7.99
C LEU A 98 6.65 4.48 9.37
N LYS A 99 7.16 3.33 9.83
CA LYS A 99 6.91 2.82 11.19
C LYS A 99 7.37 3.83 12.26
N LYS A 100 8.59 4.37 12.15
CA LYS A 100 9.09 5.40 13.09
C LYS A 100 8.25 6.68 13.04
N PHE A 101 7.84 7.12 11.85
CA PHE A 101 6.99 8.29 11.68
C PHE A 101 5.63 8.10 12.35
N ILE A 102 4.98 6.96 12.12
CA ILE A 102 3.70 6.62 12.75
C ILE A 102 3.84 6.58 14.27
N GLN A 103 4.85 5.87 14.79
CA GLN A 103 5.09 5.74 16.22
C GLN A 103 5.31 7.09 16.92
N ASN A 104 6.00 8.04 16.27
CA ASN A 104 6.38 9.30 16.88
C ASN A 104 5.35 10.42 16.69
N TYR A 105 4.55 10.40 15.62
CA TYR A 105 3.75 11.57 15.20
C TYR A 105 2.26 11.30 15.01
N LEU A 106 1.82 10.04 14.95
CA LEU A 106 0.43 9.64 14.68
C LEU A 106 -0.07 8.65 15.74
N PRO A 107 -1.39 8.38 15.84
CA PRO A 107 -1.94 7.30 16.65
C PRO A 107 -1.65 5.93 16.01
N PRO A 108 -0.68 5.14 16.51
CA PRO A 108 -0.23 3.92 15.83
C PRO A 108 -1.32 2.86 15.75
N ASP A 109 -2.15 2.74 16.79
CA ASP A 109 -3.22 1.74 16.87
C ASP A 109 -4.30 1.94 15.81
N ARG A 110 -4.35 3.11 15.16
CA ARG A 110 -5.33 3.43 14.11
C ARG A 110 -4.76 3.30 12.69
N ILE A 111 -3.54 2.80 12.55
CA ILE A 111 -2.86 2.68 11.26
C ILE A 111 -2.31 1.26 11.10
N PHE A 112 -2.73 0.58 10.04
CA PHE A 112 -2.22 -0.72 9.66
C PHE A 112 -1.37 -0.59 8.39
N ILE A 113 -0.12 -1.05 8.40
CA ILE A 113 0.74 -1.06 7.22
C ILE A 113 0.62 -2.42 6.54
N PHE A 114 0.16 -2.44 5.30
CA PHE A 114 0.11 -3.60 4.43
C PHE A 114 1.23 -3.50 3.38
N PRO A 115 2.35 -4.22 3.55
CA PRO A 115 3.45 -4.15 2.60
C PRO A 115 3.11 -4.85 1.28
N LEU A 116 3.36 -4.18 0.16
CA LEU A 116 3.24 -4.69 -1.20
C LEU A 116 4.62 -4.74 -1.86
N LYS A 117 5.52 -5.53 -1.25
CA LYS A 117 6.88 -5.79 -1.73
C LYS A 117 6.84 -6.77 -2.91
N ASP A 118 7.74 -6.59 -3.88
CA ASP A 118 7.89 -7.39 -5.09
C ASP A 118 6.65 -7.41 -6.01
N ILE A 119 5.81 -6.36 -5.93
CA ILE A 119 4.59 -6.23 -6.75
C ILE A 119 4.74 -5.07 -7.73
N ASN A 120 5.27 -5.39 -8.91
CA ASN A 120 5.41 -4.47 -10.03
C ASN A 120 4.07 -4.03 -10.63
N LEU A 121 2.93 -4.57 -10.20
CA LEU A 121 1.63 -4.13 -10.70
C LEU A 121 1.29 -2.70 -10.26
N PHE A 122 1.88 -2.23 -9.15
CA PHE A 122 1.60 -0.93 -8.55
C PHE A 122 2.74 0.07 -8.77
N HIS A 123 3.13 0.30 -10.04
CA HIS A 123 4.01 1.42 -10.38
C HIS A 123 3.24 2.76 -10.32
N ALA A 124 3.77 3.70 -9.54
CA ALA A 124 3.51 5.15 -9.65
C ALA A 124 2.04 5.62 -9.71
N HIS A 125 1.13 5.09 -8.88
CA HIS A 125 -0.25 5.59 -8.80
C HIS A 125 -1.01 5.65 -10.14
N LEU A 126 -0.63 4.80 -11.10
CA LEU A 126 -1.15 4.90 -12.46
C LEU A 126 -2.52 4.23 -12.64
N ASN A 127 -3.04 3.50 -11.63
CA ASN A 127 -4.29 2.76 -11.78
C ASN A 127 -5.21 2.79 -10.53
N PRO A 128 -5.98 3.87 -10.34
CA PRO A 128 -6.97 3.98 -9.27
C PRO A 128 -7.99 2.83 -9.24
N SER A 129 -8.26 2.19 -10.38
CA SER A 129 -9.17 1.04 -10.44
C SER A 129 -8.57 -0.19 -9.76
N LEU A 130 -7.30 -0.51 -10.02
CA LEU A 130 -6.58 -1.60 -9.33
C LEU A 130 -6.43 -1.32 -7.84
N GLU A 131 -6.08 -0.09 -7.47
CA GLU A 131 -6.00 0.35 -6.08
C GLU A 131 -7.35 0.19 -5.36
N SER A 132 -8.45 0.51 -6.05
CA SER A 132 -9.82 0.34 -5.50
C SER A 132 -10.19 -1.12 -5.33
N ILE A 133 -9.82 -1.99 -6.29
CA ILE A 133 -10.03 -3.44 -6.19
C ILE A 133 -9.24 -4.01 -5.02
N LEU A 134 -7.97 -3.62 -4.89
CA LEU A 134 -7.10 -4.02 -3.79
C LEU A 134 -7.69 -3.60 -2.43
N ALA A 135 -8.05 -2.32 -2.28
CA ALA A 135 -8.66 -1.78 -1.07
C ALA A 135 -9.97 -2.52 -0.73
N LYS A 136 -10.84 -2.73 -1.73
CA LYS A 136 -12.11 -3.46 -1.55
C LYS A 136 -11.89 -4.92 -1.15
N SER A 137 -10.85 -5.58 -1.68
CA SER A 137 -10.54 -6.98 -1.34
C SER A 137 -10.18 -7.18 0.13
N LEU A 138 -9.64 -6.15 0.79
CA LEU A 138 -9.36 -6.12 2.22
C LEU A 138 -10.55 -5.57 3.05
N GLY A 139 -11.67 -5.22 2.40
CA GLY A 139 -12.85 -4.68 3.06
C GLY A 139 -12.74 -3.20 3.43
N CYS A 140 -11.87 -2.43 2.76
CA CYS A 140 -11.83 -0.98 2.92
C CYS A 140 -13.09 -0.32 2.35
N THR A 141 -13.59 0.69 3.03
CA THR A 141 -14.81 1.43 2.64
C THR A 141 -14.52 2.68 1.80
N LYS A 142 -13.29 3.18 1.85
CA LYS A 142 -12.82 4.36 1.12
C LYS A 142 -11.39 4.17 0.65
N LEU A 143 -11.03 4.86 -0.42
CA LEU A 143 -9.67 4.99 -0.93
C LEU A 143 -9.33 6.48 -0.98
N VAL A 144 -8.17 6.87 -0.46
CA VAL A 144 -7.58 8.19 -0.66
C VAL A 144 -6.80 8.16 -1.96
N VAL A 145 -7.17 9.05 -2.88
CA VAL A 145 -6.46 9.26 -4.14
C VAL A 145 -5.85 10.66 -4.08
N GLY A 146 -4.52 10.73 -4.18
CA GLY A 146 -3.79 11.99 -4.30
C GLY A 146 -3.79 12.51 -5.74
N GLN A 147 -3.41 13.76 -5.94
CA GLN A 147 -3.01 14.25 -7.26
C GLN A 147 -1.51 13.97 -7.45
N ASN A 148 -1.16 13.44 -8.62
CA ASN A 148 0.21 13.46 -9.14
C ASN A 148 0.50 14.84 -9.73
#